data_AF-A0A3T1AS22-F1
#
_entry.id   AF-A0A3T1AS22-F1
#
_cell.length_a   1.000
_cell.length_b   1.000
_cell.length_c   1.000
_cell.angle_alpha   90.00
_cell.angle_beta   90.00
_cell.angle_gamma   90.00
#
_symmetry.space_group_name_H-M   'P 1'
#
loop_
_entity.id
_entity.type
_entity.pdbx_description
1 polymer ?
#
loop_
_entity_poly.entity_id
_entity_poly.type
_entity_poly.pdbx_seq_one_letter_code
_entity_poly.pdbx_strand_id
1 'polypeptide(L)'
;MDTGDRLLTPGEVAALFRVDPKTVTRWAAAGRIGSIRTPGGHRRFRESEVRALLEGDGVIEEMREDDAANKPRNNGPANPGAGYGPPNGLR
;
A
#
# COMPACT_ATOMS: atom_id res chain seq x y z
N MET A 1 1.12 -27.29 19.99
CA MET A 1 1.96 -26.14 20.36
C MET A 1 1.88 -25.17 19.21
N ASP A 2 1.22 -24.03 19.37
CA ASP A 2 1.22 -22.95 18.38
C ASP A 2 2.66 -22.45 18.23
N THR A 3 3.38 -23.01 17.27
CA THR A 3 4.70 -22.54 16.88
C THR A 3 4.51 -21.13 16.33
N GLY A 4 5.00 -20.12 17.07
CA GLY A 4 4.79 -18.70 16.82
C GLY A 4 4.71 -18.31 15.35
N ASP A 5 3.49 -18.11 14.88
CA ASP A 5 3.20 -17.74 13.50
C ASP A 5 3.91 -16.41 13.19
N ARG A 6 4.77 -16.42 12.17
CA ARG A 6 5.66 -15.28 11.89
C ARG A 6 4.82 -14.07 11.51
N LEU A 7 5.16 -12.94 12.10
CA LEU A 7 4.48 -11.67 11.82
C LEU A 7 5.21 -10.86 10.75
N LEU A 8 4.51 -10.63 9.65
CA LEU A 8 4.97 -9.80 8.54
C LEU A 8 4.60 -8.33 8.75
N THR A 9 5.47 -7.45 8.30
CA THR A 9 5.22 -6.02 8.15
C THR A 9 4.33 -5.74 6.94
N PRO A 10 3.70 -4.55 6.85
CA PRO A 10 2.95 -4.17 5.66
C PRO A 10 3.81 -4.20 4.38
N GLY A 11 5.11 -3.87 4.50
CA GLY A 11 6.06 -3.91 3.38
C GLY A 11 6.36 -5.32 2.88
N GLU A 12 6.53 -6.28 3.79
CA GLU A 12 6.73 -7.69 3.42
C GLU A 12 5.50 -8.26 2.70
N VAL A 13 4.29 -8.00 3.23
CA VAL A 13 3.04 -8.41 2.58
C VAL A 13 2.88 -7.76 1.21
N ALA A 14 3.18 -6.47 1.11
CA ALA A 14 3.13 -5.73 -0.14
C ALA A 14 4.06 -6.32 -1.22
N ALA A 15 5.26 -6.73 -0.84
CA ALA A 15 6.21 -7.39 -1.74
C ALA A 15 5.68 -8.74 -2.26
N LEU A 16 5.01 -9.52 -1.40
CA LEU A 16 4.41 -10.81 -1.79
C LEU A 16 3.26 -10.63 -2.79
N PHE A 17 2.36 -9.67 -2.54
CA PHE A 17 1.23 -9.37 -3.42
C PHE A 17 1.59 -8.45 -4.60
N ARG A 18 2.82 -7.93 -4.66
CA ARG A 18 3.29 -6.93 -5.64
C ARG A 18 2.42 -5.67 -5.67
N VAL A 19 1.98 -5.21 -4.50
CA VAL A 19 1.19 -3.98 -4.31
C VAL A 19 1.95 -2.96 -3.48
N ASP A 20 1.37 -1.77 -3.28
CA ASP A 20 1.91 -0.77 -2.36
C ASP A 20 1.56 -1.09 -0.89
N PRO A 21 2.46 -0.84 0.09
CA PRO A 21 2.16 -1.06 1.52
C PRO A 21 0.94 -0.30 2.06
N LYS A 22 0.59 0.85 1.46
CA LYS A 22 -0.63 1.59 1.79
C LYS A 22 -1.88 0.84 1.38
N THR A 23 -1.83 0.09 0.27
CA THR A 23 -2.91 -0.79 -0.16
C THR A 23 -3.15 -1.91 0.85
N VAL A 24 -2.07 -2.52 1.36
CA VAL A 24 -2.17 -3.53 2.44
C VAL A 24 -2.76 -2.93 3.72
N THR A 25 -2.33 -1.72 4.09
CA THR A 25 -2.88 -1.01 5.25
C THR A 25 -4.38 -0.72 5.08
N ARG A 26 -4.81 -0.40 3.86
CA ARG A 26 -6.23 -0.21 3.53
C ARG A 26 -7.02 -1.52 3.65
N TRP A 27 -6.51 -2.63 3.13
CA TRP A 27 -7.15 -3.95 3.31
C TRP A 27 -7.33 -4.30 4.78
N ALA A 28 -6.33 -4.01 5.61
CA ALA A 28 -6.36 -4.22 7.04
C ALA A 28 -7.33 -3.29 7.78
N ALA A 29 -7.61 -2.11 7.23
CA ALA A 29 -8.62 -1.18 7.76
C ALA A 29 -10.04 -1.61 7.36
N ALA A 30 -10.19 -2.15 6.16
CA ALA A 30 -11.43 -2.70 5.62
C ALA A 30 -11.77 -4.10 6.18
N GLY A 31 -10.88 -4.72 6.97
CA GLY A 31 -11.09 -6.06 7.54
C GLY A 31 -10.91 -7.21 6.54
N ARG A 32 -10.35 -6.93 5.36
CA ARG A 32 -10.11 -7.92 4.28
C ARG A 32 -8.92 -8.84 4.56
N ILE A 33 -8.03 -8.40 5.45
CA ILE A 33 -6.93 -9.19 5.97
C ILE A 33 -6.80 -8.91 7.46
N GLY A 34 -6.69 -9.96 8.25
CA GLY A 34 -6.45 -9.93 9.68
C GLY A 34 -5.17 -9.17 10.01
N SER A 35 -5.25 -8.28 10.99
CA SER A 35 -4.07 -7.51 11.43
C SER A 35 -3.98 -7.41 12.94
N ILE A 36 -2.76 -7.53 13.44
CA ILE A 36 -2.40 -7.33 14.84
C ILE A 36 -1.79 -5.94 14.95
N ARG A 37 -2.28 -5.14 15.89
CA ARG A 37 -1.69 -3.82 16.18
C ARG A 37 -0.66 -3.96 17.30
N THR A 38 0.53 -3.43 17.08
CA THR A 38 1.52 -3.27 18.14
C THR A 38 1.11 -2.12 19.07
N PRO A 39 1.65 -2.03 20.30
CA PRO A 39 1.40 -0.90 21.19
C PRO A 39 1.73 0.47 20.57
N GLY A 40 2.69 0.52 19.64
CA GLY A 40 3.04 1.74 18.88
C GLY A 40 2.14 2.04 17.67
N GLY A 41 1.08 1.25 17.45
CA GLY A 41 0.09 1.49 16.38
C GLY A 41 0.45 0.92 15.00
N HIS A 42 1.61 0.27 14.85
CA HIS A 42 1.98 -0.40 13.60
C HIS A 42 1.19 -1.70 13.41
N ARG A 43 0.89 -2.03 12.15
CA ARG A 43 0.19 -3.28 11.81
C ARG A 43 1.19 -4.40 11.52
N ARG A 44 0.78 -5.61 11.91
CA ARG A 44 1.45 -6.88 11.64
C ARG A 44 0.45 -7.89 11.12
N PHE A 45 0.90 -8.76 10.22
CA PHE A 45 0.07 -9.75 9.53
C PHE A 45 0.61 -11.14 9.78
N ARG A 46 -0.27 -12.13 9.98
CA ARG A 46 0.17 -13.51 10.14
C ARG A 46 0.63 -14.06 8.79
N GLU A 47 1.81 -14.69 8.77
CA GLU A 47 2.36 -15.26 7.55
C GLU A 47 1.45 -16.37 7.00
N SER A 48 0.86 -17.21 7.86
CA SER A 48 -0.09 -18.25 7.46
C SER A 48 -1.30 -17.70 6.67
N GLU A 49 -1.94 -16.66 7.19
CA GLU A 49 -3.11 -16.02 6.57
C GLU A 49 -2.75 -15.35 5.25
N VAL A 50 -1.62 -14.65 5.21
CA VAL A 50 -1.08 -14.02 4.00
C VAL A 50 -0.84 -15.06 2.91
N ARG A 51 -0.29 -16.22 3.26
CA ARG A 51 -0.06 -17.33 2.31
C ARG A 51 -1.38 -17.94 1.83
N ALA A 52 -2.34 -18.18 2.72
CA ALA A 52 -3.66 -18.68 2.33
C ALA A 52 -4.39 -17.74 1.34
N LEU A 53 -4.23 -16.42 1.50
CA LEU A 53 -4.75 -15.43 0.56
C LEU A 53 -4.05 -15.46 -0.81
N LEU A 54 -2.76 -15.79 -0.87
CA LEU A 54 -2.03 -15.96 -2.13
C LEU A 54 -2.43 -17.24 -2.87
N GLU A 55 -2.79 -18.28 -2.12
CA GLU A 55 -3.24 -19.57 -2.65
C GLU A 55 -4.68 -19.51 -3.19
N GLY A 56 -5.41 -18.43 -2.93
CA GLY A 56 -6.78 -18.21 -3.42
C GLY A 56 -7.87 -18.76 -2.49
N ASP A 57 -7.49 -19.30 -1.33
CA ASP A 57 -8.42 -19.85 -0.33
C ASP A 57 -8.95 -18.79 0.66
N GLY A 58 -8.39 -17.58 0.63
CA GLY A 58 -8.78 -16.47 1.52
C GLY A 58 -9.77 -15.49 0.88
N VAL A 59 -10.87 -15.22 1.58
CA VAL A 59 -11.94 -14.30 1.15
C VAL A 59 -11.44 -12.87 0.89
N ILE A 60 -11.28 -12.51 -0.37
CA ILE A 60 -11.31 -11.12 -0.82
C ILE A 60 -12.74 -10.79 -1.27
N GLU A 61 -13.62 -10.53 -0.30
CA GLU A 61 -14.99 -10.10 -0.58
C GLU A 61 -15.00 -8.94 -1.59
N GLU A 62 -15.91 -9.06 -2.55
CA GLU A 62 -15.85 -8.46 -3.87
C GLU A 62 -15.70 -6.94 -3.86
N MET A 63 -15.04 -6.46 -4.91
CA MET A 63 -14.82 -5.06 -5.25
C MET A 63 -16.10 -4.23 -5.17
N ARG A 64 -16.31 -3.49 -4.08
CA ARG A 64 -17.09 -2.25 -4.11
C ARG A 64 -16.13 -1.09 -4.42
N GLU A 65 -16.38 -0.41 -5.53
CA GLU A 65 -15.60 0.72 -6.06
C GLU A 65 -15.53 1.94 -5.11
N ASP A 66 -16.28 1.92 -4.01
CA ASP A 66 -16.46 3.03 -3.08
C ASP A 66 -15.24 3.35 -2.19
N ASP A 67 -14.26 2.42 -2.06
CA ASP A 67 -13.04 2.61 -1.26
C ASP A 67 -12.01 3.57 -1.90
N ALA A 68 -12.29 4.08 -3.11
CA ALA A 68 -11.48 5.09 -3.81
C ALA A 68 -11.49 6.47 -3.10
N ALA A 69 -12.30 6.66 -2.05
CA ALA A 69 -12.57 7.96 -1.45
C ALA A 69 -11.44 8.60 -0.61
N ASN A 70 -10.28 7.97 -0.40
CA ASN A 70 -9.19 8.61 0.34
C ASN A 70 -8.03 9.10 -0.56
N LYS A 71 -8.24 10.26 -1.19
CA LYS A 71 -7.21 11.04 -1.89
C LYS A 71 -6.70 12.17 -0.99
N PRO A 72 -5.43 12.14 -0.51
CA PRO A 72 -4.67 13.36 -0.38
C PRO A 72 -4.00 13.67 -1.73
N ARG A 73 -3.98 14.97 -2.03
CA ARG A 73 -3.63 15.58 -3.30
C ARG A 73 -2.16 15.32 -3.68
N ASN A 74 -1.96 15.35 -4.99
CA ASN A 74 -0.70 15.29 -5.73
C ASN A 74 0.42 16.13 -5.08
N ASN A 75 1.60 15.54 -4.83
CA ASN A 75 2.86 16.28 -4.78
C ASN A 75 3.70 15.80 -5.97
N GLY A 76 3.41 16.35 -7.16
CA GLY A 76 4.36 16.27 -8.26
C GLY A 76 5.56 17.17 -7.95
N PRO A 77 6.79 16.77 -8.30
CA PRO A 77 7.93 17.68 -8.14
C PRO A 77 7.73 18.89 -9.06
N ALA A 78 7.66 20.08 -8.47
CA ALA A 78 7.79 21.32 -9.21
C ALA A 78 9.18 21.32 -9.86
N ASN A 79 9.22 21.12 -11.17
CA ASN A 79 10.42 21.30 -11.97
C ASN A 79 10.33 22.68 -12.65
N PRO A 80 10.98 23.74 -12.12
CA PRO A 80 11.27 24.91 -12.92
C PRO A 80 12.44 24.57 -13.85
N GLY A 81 12.11 23.83 -14.91
CA GLY A 81 13.04 23.49 -15.98
C GLY A 81 13.58 24.75 -16.64
N ALA A 82 14.89 24.85 -16.61
CA ALA A 82 15.75 25.69 -17.41
C ALA A 82 15.20 26.05 -18.82
N GLY A 83 15.31 27.34 -19.16
CA GLY A 83 15.95 27.78 -20.39
C GLY A 83 15.19 27.60 -21.71
N TYR A 84 14.33 28.56 -22.04
CA TYR A 84 14.18 29.01 -23.43
C TYR A 84 14.59 30.48 -23.51
N GLY A 85 15.74 30.73 -24.14
CA GLY A 85 16.18 32.08 -24.47
C GLY A 85 15.31 32.69 -25.59
N PRO A 86 15.03 34.00 -25.56
CA PRO A 86 14.34 34.65 -26.67
C PRO A 86 15.28 34.87 -27.86
N PRO A 87 14.77 34.78 -29.11
CA PRO A 87 15.56 34.96 -30.31
C PRO A 87 15.76 36.45 -30.62
N ASN A 88 16.98 36.77 -31.04
CA ASN A 88 17.37 37.72 -32.09
C ASN A 88 16.89 39.20 -32.06
N GLY A 89 17.88 40.10 -32.06
CA GLY A 89 17.91 41.26 -32.95
C GLY A 89 17.20 42.53 -32.49
N LEU A 90 17.95 43.47 -31.91
CA LEU A 90 17.78 44.89 -32.21
C LEU A 90 19.15 45.58 -32.32
N ARG A 91 19.15 46.47 -33.31
CA ARG A 91 20.22 47.34 -33.80
C ARG A 91 20.46 48.51 -32.86
#